data_AF-A0A023DIR5-F1
#
_entry.id   AF-A0A023DIR5-F1
#
_cell.length_a   1.000
_cell.length_b   1.000
_cell.length_c   1.000
_cell.angle_alpha   90.00
_cell.angle_beta   90.00
_cell.angle_gamma   90.00
#
_symmetry.space_group_name_H-M   'P 1'
#
loop_
_entity.id
_entity.type
_entity.pdbx_description
1 polymer ?
#
loop_
_entity_poly.entity_id
_entity_poly.type
_entity_poly.pdbx_seq_one_letter_code
_entity_poly.pdbx_strand_id
1 'polypeptide(L)'
;MIDVFSVLRGAIVLDPILSSIIGGVLVGFGIGMMLREETSTGGTDLLAQFIARMTNWNVGIIIFLMDALIITIGSFIIDSTSFLYSLIVVTVVGVVTTMLTQSKGWRHYVM
;
A
#
# COMPACT_ATOMS: atom_id res chain seq x y z
N MET A 1 14.92 -1.87 -15.62
CA MET A 1 15.06 -2.96 -14.62
C MET A 1 13.84 -3.85 -14.56
N ILE A 2 12.61 -3.32 -14.67
CA ILE A 2 11.39 -4.15 -14.63
C ILE A 2 11.26 -5.09 -15.85
N ASP A 3 11.86 -4.73 -16.99
CA ASP A 3 11.82 -5.53 -18.22
C ASP A 3 12.54 -6.88 -18.11
N VAL A 4 13.44 -7.06 -17.15
CA VAL A 4 14.08 -8.36 -16.88
C VAL A 4 13.04 -9.40 -16.47
N PHE A 5 11.97 -8.97 -15.80
CA PHE A 5 10.86 -9.83 -15.41
C PHE A 5 9.86 -10.09 -16.55
N SER A 6 10.06 -9.52 -17.75
CA SER A 6 9.16 -9.74 -18.88
C SER A 6 9.11 -11.21 -19.33
N VAL A 7 10.15 -11.99 -19.08
CA VAL A 7 10.21 -13.44 -19.36
C VAL A 7 9.19 -14.23 -18.51
N LEU A 8 8.81 -13.72 -17.32
CA LEU A 8 7.76 -14.33 -16.50
C LEU A 8 6.34 -13.97 -16.96
N ARG A 9 6.17 -13.09 -17.96
CA ARG A 9 4.84 -12.66 -18.43
C ARG A 9 4.11 -13.86 -19.05
N GLY A 10 3.04 -14.32 -18.39
CA GLY A 10 2.24 -15.47 -18.81
C GLY A 10 2.65 -16.82 -18.22
N ALA A 11 3.74 -16.89 -17.45
CA ALA A 11 4.14 -18.12 -16.74
C ALA A 11 3.18 -18.47 -15.59
N ILE A 12 2.56 -17.45 -14.99
CA ILE A 12 1.60 -17.57 -13.90
C ILE A 12 0.33 -16.83 -14.33
N VAL A 13 -0.77 -17.58 -14.48
CA VAL A 13 -2.10 -17.03 -14.76
C VAL A 13 -2.95 -17.30 -13.53
N LEU A 14 -3.31 -16.23 -12.83
CA LEU A 14 -4.14 -16.26 -11.64
C LEU A 14 -5.41 -15.46 -11.92
N ASP A 15 -6.52 -15.85 -11.30
CA ASP A 15 -7.74 -15.04 -11.35
C ASP A 15 -7.46 -13.63 -10.80
N PRO A 16 -8.13 -12.58 -11.32
CA PRO A 16 -7.91 -11.20 -10.88
C PRO A 16 -8.10 -10.99 -9.37
N ILE A 17 -9.02 -11.72 -8.76
CA ILE A 17 -9.27 -11.68 -7.30
C ILE A 17 -8.08 -12.24 -6.52
N LEU A 18 -7.59 -13.42 -6.91
CA LEU A 18 -6.41 -14.02 -6.27
C LEU A 18 -5.16 -13.16 -6.50
N SER A 19 -5.00 -12.63 -7.70
CA SER A 19 -3.89 -11.76 -8.07
C SER A 19 -3.87 -10.47 -7.25
N SER A 20 -5.03 -9.84 -7.06
CA SER A 20 -5.15 -8.61 -6.25
C SER A 20 -4.81 -8.84 -4.78
N ILE A 21 -5.22 -9.97 -4.21
CA ILE A 21 -4.89 -10.32 -2.82
C ILE A 21 -3.39 -10.62 -2.68
N ILE A 22 -2.84 -11.52 -3.49
CA ILE A 22 -1.43 -11.93 -3.40
C ILE A 22 -0.51 -10.74 -3.69
N GLY A 23 -0.81 -9.99 -4.75
CA GLY A 23 -0.09 -8.76 -5.09
C GLY A 23 -0.16 -7.73 -3.96
N GLY A 24 -1.36 -7.52 -3.39
CA GLY A 24 -1.54 -6.62 -2.26
C GLY A 24 -0.74 -7.02 -1.01
N VAL A 25 -0.65 -8.31 -0.69
CA VAL A 25 0.16 -8.80 0.43
C VAL A 25 1.64 -8.53 0.18
N LEU A 26 2.15 -8.87 -1.00
CA LEU A 26 3.56 -8.69 -1.34
C LEU A 26 3.95 -7.20 -1.35
N VAL A 27 3.12 -6.35 -1.95
CA VAL A 27 3.33 -4.90 -1.98
C VAL A 27 3.26 -4.32 -0.57
N GLY A 28 2.22 -4.65 0.20
CA GLY A 28 2.08 -4.18 1.58
C GLY A 28 3.23 -4.65 2.48
N PHE A 29 3.79 -5.83 2.24
CA PHE A 29 4.96 -6.31 2.95
C PHE A 29 6.21 -5.47 2.62
N GLY A 30 6.45 -5.22 1.34
CA GLY A 30 7.55 -4.36 0.88
C GLY A 30 7.45 -2.94 1.44
N ILE A 31 6.28 -2.30 1.28
CA ILE A 31 6.01 -0.95 1.79
C ILE A 31 6.15 -0.92 3.33
N GLY A 32 5.51 -1.86 4.03
CA GLY A 32 5.57 -1.93 5.49
C GLY A 32 6.99 -2.09 6.04
N MET A 33 7.85 -2.87 5.39
CA MET A 33 9.27 -2.96 5.75
C MET A 33 10.01 -1.64 5.52
N MET A 34 9.80 -0.98 4.38
CA MET A 34 10.46 0.30 4.08
C MET A 34 10.05 1.39 5.06
N LEU A 35 8.75 1.51 5.36
CA LEU A 35 8.24 2.49 6.31
C LEU A 35 8.71 2.21 7.75
N ARG A 36 8.93 0.95 8.11
CA ARG A 36 9.50 0.58 9.42
C ARG A 36 10.93 1.09 9.59
N GLU A 37 11.67 1.25 8.50
CA GLU A 37 13.02 1.84 8.47
C GLU A 37 12.99 3.31 8.01
N GLU A 38 11.86 4.01 8.20
CA GLU A 38 11.68 5.45 7.90
C GLU A 38 11.93 5.84 6.45
N THR A 39 11.94 4.87 5.55
CA THR A 39 12.15 5.08 4.13
C THR A 39 10.80 5.32 3.45
N SER A 40 10.78 6.22 2.48
CA SER A 40 9.60 6.45 1.65
C SER A 40 9.72 5.68 0.35
N THR A 41 8.63 5.06 -0.11
CA THR A 41 8.61 4.40 -1.44
C THR A 41 8.29 5.39 -2.57
N GLY A 42 7.70 6.54 -2.22
CA GLY A 42 7.31 7.59 -3.17
C GLY A 42 6.95 8.92 -2.51
N GLY A 43 6.19 9.76 -3.22
CA GLY A 43 5.79 11.09 -2.73
C GLY A 43 4.58 11.08 -1.77
N THR A 44 3.58 10.23 -2.05
CA THR A 44 2.37 10.08 -1.21
C THR A 44 2.71 9.51 0.16
N ASP A 45 3.60 8.52 0.21
CA ASP A 45 4.09 7.91 1.46
C ASP A 45 4.84 8.92 2.34
N LEU A 46 5.64 9.80 1.74
CA LEU A 46 6.34 10.85 2.47
C LEU A 46 5.34 11.83 3.12
N LEU A 47 4.31 12.22 2.36
CA LEU A 47 3.23 13.05 2.88
C LEU A 47 2.48 12.34 4.01
N ALA A 48 2.18 11.05 3.85
CA ALA A 48 1.54 10.25 4.89
C ALA A 48 2.39 10.14 6.16
N GLN A 49 3.70 9.96 6.04
CA GLN A 49 4.63 9.98 7.18
C GLN A 49 4.67 11.34 7.88
N PHE A 50 4.62 12.44 7.11
CA PHE A 50 4.56 13.79 7.68
C PHE A 50 3.27 14.00 8.49
N ILE A 51 2.12 13.61 7.93
CA ILE A 51 0.83 13.69 8.62
C ILE A 51 0.85 12.77 9.86
N ALA A 52 1.38 11.55 9.74
CA ALA A 52 1.48 10.60 10.86
C ALA A 52 2.28 11.17 12.05
N ARG A 53 3.37 11.89 11.77
CA ARG A 53 4.16 12.59 12.79
C ARG A 53 3.35 13.69 13.48
N MET A 54 2.47 14.37 12.76
CA MET A 54 1.62 15.44 13.33
C MET A 54 0.41 14.89 14.11
N THR A 55 -0.24 13.84 13.60
CA THR A 55 -1.50 13.30 14.17
C THR A 55 -1.27 12.19 15.16
N ASN A 56 -0.06 11.63 15.24
CA ASN A 56 0.21 10.41 16.00
C ASN A 56 -0.74 9.28 15.54
N TRP A 57 -1.01 9.20 14.22
CA TRP A 57 -1.80 8.13 13.55
C TRP A 57 -0.93 7.22 12.69
N ASN A 58 -1.19 5.90 12.74
CA ASN A 58 -0.28 4.92 12.16
C ASN A 58 -0.11 5.23 10.66
N VAL A 59 1.15 5.27 10.21
CA VAL A 59 1.49 5.66 8.83
C VAL A 59 0.74 4.81 7.82
N GLY A 60 0.61 3.50 8.05
CA GLY A 60 -0.14 2.58 7.19
C GLY A 60 -1.64 2.91 7.09
N ILE A 61 -2.26 3.40 8.17
CA ILE A 61 -3.65 3.86 8.16
C ILE A 61 -3.79 5.12 7.31
N ILE A 62 -2.85 6.06 7.43
CA ILE A 62 -2.89 7.31 6.65
C ILE A 62 -2.69 7.03 5.16
N ILE A 63 -1.74 6.15 4.81
CA ILE A 63 -1.54 5.70 3.42
C ILE A 63 -2.82 5.06 2.88
N PHE A 64 -3.43 4.14 3.64
CA PHE A 64 -4.69 3.51 3.24
C PHE A 64 -5.80 4.53 2.97
N LEU A 65 -5.96 5.54 3.84
CA LEU A 65 -6.97 6.59 3.65
C LEU A 65 -6.70 7.44 2.42
N MET A 66 -5.43 7.80 2.19
CA MET A 66 -5.04 8.57 1.00
C MET A 66 -5.29 7.77 -0.29
N ASP A 67 -4.89 6.51 -0.34
CA ASP A 67 -5.09 5.65 -1.52
C ASP A 67 -6.57 5.36 -1.77
N ALA A 68 -7.35 5.12 -0.70
CA ALA A 68 -8.79 4.95 -0.80
C ALA A 68 -9.48 6.20 -1.35
N LEU A 69 -9.04 7.40 -0.94
CA LEU A 69 -9.52 8.66 -1.49
C LEU A 69 -9.18 8.79 -2.98
N ILE A 70 -7.94 8.49 -3.38
CA ILE A 70 -7.50 8.54 -4.78
C ILE A 70 -8.33 7.59 -5.65
N ILE A 71 -8.55 6.34 -5.22
CA ILE A 71 -9.35 5.35 -5.94
C ILE A 71 -10.82 5.78 -6.03
N THR A 72 -11.37 6.36 -4.96
CA THR A 72 -12.75 6.85 -4.94
C THR A 72 -12.93 8.02 -5.91
N ILE A 73 -11.96 8.93 -6.02
CA ILE A 73 -12.00 9.99 -7.03
C ILE A 73 -11.82 9.40 -8.44
N GLY A 74 -10.97 8.39 -8.59
CA GLY A 74 -10.73 7.70 -9.86
C GLY A 74 -11.91 6.86 -10.35
N SER A 75 -12.87 6.50 -9.47
CA SER A 75 -14.01 5.64 -9.81
C SER A 75 -14.94 6.22 -10.87
N PHE A 76 -14.89 7.53 -11.12
CA PHE A 76 -15.64 8.17 -12.20
C PHE A 76 -15.05 7.91 -13.60
N ILE A 77 -13.80 7.45 -13.68
CA ILE A 77 -13.05 7.26 -14.93
C ILE A 77 -12.91 5.76 -15.26
N ILE A 78 -12.77 4.91 -14.24
CA ILE A 78 -12.54 3.47 -14.41
C ILE A 78 -13.84 2.66 -14.37
N ASP A 79 -13.82 1.46 -14.95
CA ASP A 79 -14.93 0.53 -14.86
C ASP A 79 -15.09 -0.05 -13.45
N SER A 80 -16.31 -0.51 -13.14
CA SER A 80 -16.65 -0.99 -11.80
C SER A 80 -15.84 -2.23 -11.38
N THR A 81 -15.38 -3.06 -12.31
CA THR A 81 -14.61 -4.27 -11.97
C THR A 81 -13.17 -3.92 -11.59
N SER A 82 -12.52 -3.03 -12.36
CA SER A 82 -11.21 -2.48 -12.03
C SER A 82 -11.22 -1.70 -10.70
N PHE A 83 -12.30 -0.96 -10.43
CA PHE A 83 -12.49 -0.29 -9.14
C PHE A 83 -12.50 -1.27 -7.97
N LEU A 84 -13.29 -2.35 -8.07
CA LEU A 84 -13.37 -3.37 -7.02
C LEU A 84 -12.02 -4.05 -6.79
N TYR A 85 -11.29 -4.40 -7.84
CA TYR A 85 -9.95 -4.98 -7.70
C TYR A 85 -8.97 -4.01 -7.04
N SER A 86 -9.01 -2.73 -7.41
CA SER A 86 -8.17 -1.69 -6.79
C SER A 86 -8.47 -1.52 -5.30
N LEU A 87 -9.75 -1.56 -4.93
CA LEU A 87 -10.19 -1.48 -3.54
C LEU A 87 -9.69 -2.68 -2.72
N ILE A 88 -9.72 -3.89 -3.30
CA ILE A 88 -9.18 -5.09 -2.67
C ILE A 88 -7.67 -4.93 -2.46
N VAL A 89 -6.91 -4.54 -3.49
CA VAL A 89 -5.46 -4.35 -3.39
C VAL A 89 -5.13 -3.35 -2.28
N VAL A 90 -5.74 -2.17 -2.28
CA VAL A 90 -5.44 -1.12 -1.29
C VAL A 90 -5.84 -1.53 0.12
N THR A 91 -6.95 -2.24 0.29
CA THR A 91 -7.32 -2.78 1.61
C THR A 91 -6.28 -3.77 2.12
N VAL A 92 -5.84 -4.70 1.28
CA VAL A 92 -4.83 -5.70 1.67
C VAL A 92 -3.48 -5.03 1.95
N VAL A 93 -3.03 -4.12 1.09
CA VAL A 93 -1.80 -3.34 1.28
C VAL A 93 -1.86 -2.56 2.60
N GLY A 94 -2.96 -1.84 2.84
CA GLY A 94 -3.18 -1.05 4.05
C GLY A 94 -3.13 -1.89 5.32
N VAL A 95 -3.79 -3.05 5.32
CA VAL A 95 -3.77 -3.98 6.47
C VAL A 95 -2.37 -4.50 6.74
N VAL A 96 -1.67 -5.04 5.72
CA VAL A 96 -0.33 -5.60 5.88
C VAL A 96 0.68 -4.53 6.32
N THR A 97 0.63 -3.35 5.70
CA THR A 97 1.48 -2.21 6.03
C THR A 97 1.25 -1.75 7.47
N THR A 98 -0.01 -1.63 7.89
CA THR A 98 -0.38 -1.25 9.25
C THR A 98 0.12 -2.27 10.26
N MET A 99 -0.06 -3.57 10.01
CA MET A 99 0.43 -4.63 10.90
C MET A 99 1.95 -4.57 11.08
N LEU A 100 2.70 -4.36 10.00
CA LEU A 100 4.17 -4.28 10.07
C LEU A 100 4.67 -3.02 10.78
N THR A 101 3.98 -1.89 10.58
CA THR A 101 4.34 -0.61 11.20
C THR A 101 3.87 -0.50 12.65
N GLN A 102 2.83 -1.23 13.07
CA GLN A 102 2.36 -1.27 14.47
C GLN A 102 3.35 -1.99 15.43
N SER A 103 4.19 -2.90 14.94
CA SER A 103 5.03 -3.77 15.78
C SER A 103 6.18 -3.04 16.50
N LYS A 104 6.74 -1.98 15.91
CA LYS A 104 7.67 -1.10 16.64
C LYS A 104 6.85 -0.02 17.33
N GLY A 105 6.74 -0.11 18.65
CA GLY A 105 6.20 0.95 19.49
C GLY A 105 6.81 2.30 19.08
N TRP A 106 5.94 3.15 18.53
CA TRP A 106 6.12 4.52 18.07
C TRP A 106 6.71 5.52 19.09
N ARG A 107 7.17 5.01 20.24
CA ARG A 107 7.71 5.78 21.36
C ARG A 107 9.08 6.40 21.09
N HIS A 108 9.64 6.25 19.89
CA HIS A 108 10.94 6.83 19.54
C HIS A 108 10.88 8.15 18.75
N TYR A 109 9.69 8.72 18.51
CA TYR A 109 9.53 9.88 17.62
C TYR A 109 9.35 11.24 18.31
N VAL A 110 9.58 11.35 19.63
CA VAL A 110 9.51 12.64 20.37
C VAL A 110 10.76 12.88 21.23
N MET A 111 11.93 12.35 20.84
CA MET A 111 13.21 12.72 21.47
C MET A 111 14.25 13.05 20.43
#